data_AF-A0A7R9I6Q1-F1
#
_entry.id   AF-A0A7R9I6Q1-F1
#
_cell.length_a   1.000
_cell.length_b   1.000
_cell.length_c   1.000
_cell.angle_alpha   90.00
_cell.angle_beta   90.00
_cell.angle_gamma   90.00
#
_symmetry.space_group_name_H-M   'P 1'
#
loop_
_entity.id
_entity.type
_entity.pdbx_description
1 polymer ?
#
loop_
_entity_poly.entity_id
_entity_poly.type
_entity_poly.pdbx_seq_one_letter_code
_entity_poly.pdbx_strand_id
1 'polypeptide(L)'
;MLVCFQLEEGQIVAAPFLYDNKWYRAEVAKVTLDDYNVEDSKVCLYYVDYGDLSTRYKHEVCELRTDFLRLRFQAIECCLARVKPR
;
A
#
# COMPACT_ATOMS: atom_id res chain seq x y z
N MET A 1 21.97 -6.87 13.14
CA MET A 1 21.57 -5.45 13.16
C MET A 1 20.20 -5.40 12.52
N LEU A 2 19.14 -5.45 13.34
CA LEU A 2 17.77 -5.36 12.86
C LEU A 2 17.55 -3.90 12.45
N VAL A 3 17.51 -3.64 11.15
CA VAL A 3 17.07 -2.34 10.66
C VAL A 3 15.56 -2.32 10.88
N CYS A 4 15.09 -1.59 11.89
CA CYS A 4 13.66 -1.35 12.07
C CYS A 4 13.16 -0.57 10.86
N PHE A 5 12.47 -1.25 9.96
CA PHE A 5 11.73 -0.62 8.88
C PHE A 5 10.60 0.21 9.50
N GLN A 6 10.80 1.52 9.57
CA GLN A 6 9.72 2.46 9.88
C GLN A 6 8.95 2.71 8.60
N LEU A 7 7.64 2.43 8.65
CA LEU A 7 6.72 2.74 7.57
C LEU A 7 6.17 4.14 7.78
N GLU A 8 6.20 4.94 6.73
CA GLU A 8 5.69 6.32 6.72
C GLU A 8 4.62 6.49 5.64
N GLU A 9 3.69 7.41 5.85
CA GLU A 9 2.69 7.76 4.85
C GLU A 9 3.37 8.34 3.59
N GLY A 10 2.89 7.95 2.42
CA GLY A 10 3.48 8.27 1.12
C GLY A 10 4.64 7.37 0.67
N GLN A 11 5.12 6.46 1.53
CA GLN A 11 6.18 5.52 1.16
C GLN A 11 5.70 4.48 0.15
N ILE A 12 6.52 4.20 -0.88
CA ILE A 12 6.25 3.14 -1.85
C ILE A 12 6.85 1.82 -1.36
N VAL A 13 6.02 0.77 -1.34
CA VAL A 13 6.32 -0.53 -0.75
C VAL A 13 5.88 -1.67 -1.67
N ALA A 14 6.38 -2.87 -1.38
CA ALA A 14 5.86 -4.11 -1.92
C ALA A 14 4.90 -4.73 -0.89
N ALA A 15 3.70 -5.14 -1.33
CA ALA A 15 2.73 -5.77 -0.45
C ALA A 15 1.91 -6.87 -1.16
N PRO A 16 1.49 -7.92 -0.45
CA PRO A 16 0.61 -8.95 -0.99
C PRO A 16 -0.85 -8.49 -1.06
N PHE A 17 -1.57 -8.91 -2.11
CA PHE A 17 -3.02 -8.71 -2.20
C PHE A 17 -3.81 -9.95 -1.74
N LEU A 18 -5.01 -9.73 -1.18
CA LEU A 18 -5.65 -10.74 -0.29
C LEU A 18 -6.19 -11.92 -1.09
N TYR A 19 -6.51 -11.66 -2.35
CA TYR A 19 -7.34 -12.53 -3.16
C TYR A 19 -6.53 -13.42 -4.10
N ASP A 20 -5.22 -13.20 -4.26
CA ASP A 20 -4.45 -13.90 -5.31
C ASP A 20 -2.99 -14.24 -4.98
N ASN A 21 -2.53 -14.02 -3.75
CA ASN A 21 -1.16 -14.32 -3.30
C ASN A 21 -0.07 -13.67 -4.17
N LYS A 22 -0.38 -12.60 -4.91
CA LYS A 22 0.61 -11.86 -5.70
C LYS A 22 1.08 -10.62 -4.95
N TRP A 23 2.27 -10.17 -5.32
CA TRP A 23 2.90 -8.96 -4.81
C TRP A 23 2.66 -7.79 -5.74
N TYR A 24 2.41 -6.63 -5.15
CA TYR A 24 2.06 -5.41 -5.84
C TYR A 24 2.87 -4.24 -5.31
N ARG A 25 2.98 -3.20 -6.14
CA ARG A 25 3.46 -1.89 -5.69
C ARG A 25 2.30 -1.18 -5.00
N ALA A 26 2.56 -0.65 -3.83
CA ALA A 26 1.57 0.11 -3.09
C ALA A 26 2.19 1.35 -2.47
N GLU A 27 1.38 2.37 -2.26
CA GLU A 27 1.69 3.54 -1.45
C GLU A 27 1.05 3.36 -0.07
N VAL A 28 1.79 3.68 0.99
CA VAL A 28 1.25 3.73 2.34
C VAL A 28 0.34 4.94 2.48
N ALA A 29 -0.96 4.70 2.46
CA ALA A 29 -1.97 5.77 2.59
C ALA A 29 -2.18 6.18 4.05
N LYS A 30 -2.04 5.25 5.00
CA LYS A 30 -2.18 5.52 6.44
C LYS A 30 -1.49 4.45 7.27
N VAL A 31 -0.85 4.85 8.37
CA VAL A 31 -0.34 3.93 9.39
C VAL A 31 -1.21 4.02 10.65
N THR A 32 -1.68 2.88 11.15
CA THR A 32 -2.44 2.77 12.40
C THR A 32 -1.64 1.91 13.37
N LEU A 33 -1.09 2.56 14.39
CA LEU A 33 -0.33 1.87 15.43
C LEU A 33 -1.28 1.02 16.29
N ASP A 34 -0.83 -0.17 16.64
CA ASP A 34 -1.48 -0.98 17.67
C ASP A 34 -0.97 -0.55 19.05
N ASP A 35 -1.89 -0.40 20.00
CA ASP A 35 -1.59 0.11 21.35
C ASP A 35 -0.79 -0.87 22.22
N TYR A 36 -0.73 -2.16 21.85
CA TYR A 36 -0.12 -3.23 22.62
C TYR A 36 1.11 -3.81 21.94
N ASN A 37 1.06 -4.02 20.62
CA ASN A 37 2.15 -4.62 19.85
C ASN A 37 2.37 -3.89 18.52
N VAL A 38 3.46 -3.12 18.43
CA VAL A 38 3.83 -2.36 17.23
C VAL A 38 3.92 -3.24 15.96
N GLU A 39 4.23 -4.54 16.08
CA GLU A 39 4.28 -5.45 14.92
C GLU A 39 2.90 -5.84 14.37
N ASP A 40 1.85 -5.67 15.18
CA ASP A 40 0.45 -5.86 14.78
C ASP A 40 -0.19 -4.55 14.27
N SER A 41 0.60 -3.46 14.19
CA SER A 41 0.18 -2.21 13.56
C SER A 41 -0.32 -2.48 12.14
N LYS A 42 -1.37 -1.76 11.75
CA LYS A 42 -1.98 -1.91 10.42
C LYS A 42 -1.58 -0.77 9.51
N VAL A 43 -1.46 -1.06 8.24
CA VAL A 43 -1.20 -0.08 7.19
C VAL A 43 -2.29 -0.14 6.14
N CYS A 44 -2.87 1.01 5.82
CA CYS A 44 -3.73 1.18 4.67
C CYS A 44 -2.84 1.43 3.45
N LEU A 45 -3.08 0.68 2.39
CA LEU A 45 -2.28 0.65 1.18
C LEU A 45 -3.15 1.01 -0.03
N TYR A 46 -2.64 1.90 -0.87
CA TYR A 46 -3.18 2.19 -2.20
C TYR A 46 -2.34 1.49 -3.26
N TYR A 47 -2.92 0.53 -3.99
CA TYR A 47 -2.19 -0.21 -5.01
C TYR A 47 -2.05 0.62 -6.29
N VAL A 48 -0.90 1.27 -6.46
CA VAL A 48 -0.63 2.30 -7.47
C VAL A 48 -0.79 1.84 -8.93
N ASP A 49 -0.87 0.53 -9.17
CA ASP A 49 -1.07 -0.05 -10.51
C ASP A 49 -2.51 -0.45 -10.81
N TYR A 50 -3.39 -0.48 -9.80
CA TYR A 50 -4.78 -0.97 -9.92
C TYR A 50 -5.83 0.02 -9.39
N GLY A 51 -5.49 0.80 -8.37
CA GLY A 51 -6.37 1.81 -7.78
C GLY A 51 -7.16 1.32 -6.56
N ASP A 52 -7.00 0.05 -6.15
CA ASP A 52 -7.66 -0.51 -4.97
C ASP A 52 -7.00 -0.04 -3.67
N LEU A 53 -7.82 0.04 -2.61
CA LEU A 53 -7.36 0.21 -1.23
C LEU A 53 -7.45 -1.12 -0.48
N SER A 54 -6.44 -1.44 0.35
CA SER A 54 -6.53 -2.55 1.29
C SER A 54 -5.76 -2.27 2.57
N THR A 55 -6.11 -2.98 3.64
CA THR A 55 -5.39 -2.93 4.91
C THR A 55 -4.57 -4.19 5.12
N ARG A 56 -3.31 -4.03 5.55
CA ARG A 56 -2.37 -5.10 5.90
C ARG A 56 -1.77 -4.92 7.27
N TYR A 57 -1.20 -5.99 7.81
CA TYR A 57 -0.29 -5.84 8.93
C TYR A 57 1.05 -5.30 8.45
N LYS A 58 1.68 -4.47 9.29
CA LYS A 58 3.00 -3.88 9.03
C LYS A 58 4.03 -4.95 8.64
N HIS A 59 4.03 -6.09 9.33
CA HIS A 59 4.99 -7.18 9.10
C HIS A 59 4.78 -7.94 7.77
N GLU A 60 3.67 -7.70 7.06
CA GLU A 60 3.39 -8.29 5.74
C GLU A 60 3.91 -7.41 4.59
N VAL A 61 4.44 -6.22 4.90
CA VAL A 61 4.89 -5.22 3.92
C VAL A 61 6.41 -5.18 3.86
N CYS A 62 6.96 -5.03 2.65
CA CYS A 62 8.40 -4.99 2.42
C CYS A 62 8.81 -3.70 1.70
N GLU A 63 10.06 -3.29 1.88
CA GLU A 63 10.67 -2.25 1.05
C GLU A 63 10.63 -2.67 -0.43
N LEU A 64 10.26 -1.73 -1.31
CA LEU A 64 10.24 -2.00 -2.75
C LEU A 64 11.66 -1.86 -3.33
N ARG A 65 12.15 -2.90 -4.01
CA ARG A 65 13.42 -2.84 -4.75
C ARG A 65 13.35 -1.73 -5.81
N THR A 66 14.38 -0.88 -5.87
CA THR A 66 14.36 0.39 -6.61
C THR A 66 14.17 0.24 -8.12
N ASP A 67 14.57 -0.88 -8.72
CA ASP A 67 14.34 -1.16 -10.14
C ASP A 67 12.85 -1.40 -10.48
N PHE A 68 12.02 -1.80 -9.51
CA PHE A 68 10.56 -1.88 -9.69
C PHE A 68 9.88 -0.50 -9.72
N LEU A 69 10.59 0.59 -9.43
CA LEU A 69 10.08 1.96 -9.59
C LEU A 69 10.18 2.48 -11.03
N ARG A 70 10.84 1.74 -11.94
CA ARG A 70 11.06 2.20 -13.33
C ARG A 70 9.76 2.34 -14.14
N LEU A 71 8.78 1.48 -13.88
CA LEU A 71 7.47 1.56 -14.53
C LEU A 71 6.67 2.69 -13.88
N ARG A 72 5.99 3.53 -14.66
CA ARG A 72 5.05 4.52 -14.09
C ARG A 72 3.93 3.83 -13.33
N PHE A 73 3.31 4.51 -12.38
CA PHE A 73 2.08 4.00 -11.73
C PHE A 73 0.96 3.92 -12.77
N GLN A 74 0.30 2.77 -12.85
CA GLN A 74 -0.65 2.48 -13.94
C GLN A 74 -2.09 2.90 -13.62
N ALA A 75 -2.46 3.05 -12.35
CA ALA A 75 -3.79 3.50 -11.97
C ALA A 75 -3.95 5.01 -12.15
N ILE A 76 -5.04 5.42 -12.81
CA ILE A 76 -5.43 6.82 -12.95
C ILE A 76 -6.86 6.97 -12.43
N GLU A 77 -7.02 7.70 -11.33
CA GLU A 77 -8.33 7.99 -10.77
C GLU A 77 -9.12 8.91 -11.71
N CYS A 78 -10.38 8.55 -11.97
CA CYS A 78 -11.29 9.34 -12.79
C CYS A 78 -12.74 9.14 -12.36
N CYS A 79 -13.62 10.00 -12.86
CA CYS A 79 -15.06 9.92 -12.61
C CYS A 79 -15.84 9.93 -13.92
N LEU A 80 -17.04 9.35 -13.90
CA LEU A 80 -17.93 9.38 -15.05
C LEU A 80 -18.47 10.80 -15.22
N ALA A 81 -18.21 11.41 -16.38
CA ALA A 81 -18.68 12.77 -16.65
C ALA A 81 -20.20 12.83 -16.80
N ARG A 82 -20.79 13.96 -16.36
CA ARG A 82 -22.22 14.30 -16.54
C ARG A 82 -23.22 13.36 -15.85
N VAL A 83 -22.79 12.66 -14.81
CA VAL A 83 -23.69 11.90 -13.92
C VAL A 83 -23.60 12.42 -12.49
N LYS A 84 -24.67 12.23 -11.72
CA LYS A 84 -24.70 12.46 -10.26
C LYS A 84 -25.41 11.29 -9.58
N PRO A 85 -25.10 10.99 -8.30
CA PRO A 85 -25.91 10.07 -7.51
C PRO A 85 -27.37 10.54 -7.47
N ARG A 86 -28.30 9.59 -7.35
CA ARG A 86 -29.73 9.90 -7.21
C ARG A 86 -30.04 10.52 -5.86
#